data_AF-A0A2T2W222-F1
#
_entry.id   AF-A0A2T2W222-F1
#
_cell.length_a   1.000
_cell.length_b   1.000
_cell.length_c   1.000
_cell.angle_alpha   90.00
_cell.angle_beta   90.00
_cell.angle_gamma   90.00
#
_symmetry.space_group_name_H-M   'P 1'
#
loop_
_entity.id
_entity.type
_entity.pdbx_description
1 polymer ?
#
loop_
_entity_poly.entity_id
_entity_poly.type
_entity_poly.pdbx_seq_one_letter_code
_entity_poly.pdbx_strand_id
1 'polypeptide(L)'
;MVQHLAKSPLAWSIGGVGAIAAAAIGLSYLAENNQPSNPPEPELTLNNISISPWQQGTELGWQAAVAAQTAQTQADWQRVIALWEGAIAALELVPTDDPNYAQAQAKAEEYRGNRAIAGDRLAKASPALGLAAASDLQKALASTKPAFTFAPGSASPIRGRSTDGLATVELAGERATLLLPRGENGAALTMAQVVYANRFVALAAPEAAAQPWLLDALGAAQRNQSPPIPAGAPVTISAGSETLSITVITEP
;
A
#
# COMPACT_ATOMS: atom_id res chain seq x y z
N MET A 1 32.59 -2.84 49.93
CA MET A 1 32.18 -1.97 48.81
C MET A 1 30.73 -2.26 48.50
N VAL A 2 29.96 -1.20 48.32
CA VAL A 2 28.51 -1.12 48.54
C VAL A 2 27.81 -1.12 47.18
N GLN A 3 26.81 -2.01 47.06
CA GLN A 3 25.54 -1.91 46.30
C GLN A 3 25.51 -1.94 44.75
N HIS A 4 24.83 -2.99 44.27
CA HIS A 4 23.74 -3.05 43.28
C HIS A 4 23.77 -2.11 42.05
N LEU A 5 23.84 -2.74 40.87
CA LEU A 5 22.96 -2.38 39.74
C LEU A 5 22.19 -3.64 39.28
N ALA A 6 20.99 -3.80 39.83
CA ALA A 6 19.88 -4.44 39.16
C ALA A 6 18.80 -3.36 38.97
N LYS A 7 18.23 -3.27 37.77
CA LYS A 7 16.99 -2.56 37.33
C LYS A 7 17.18 -2.14 35.85
N SER A 8 16.37 -2.48 34.84
CA SER A 8 15.06 -3.13 34.75
C SER A 8 14.78 -3.43 33.26
N PRO A 9 13.92 -4.41 32.92
CA PRO A 9 13.42 -4.64 31.56
C PRO A 9 12.21 -3.75 31.29
N LEU A 10 12.27 -2.86 30.30
CA LEU A 10 11.16 -2.04 29.76
C LEU A 10 11.72 -1.35 28.48
N ALA A 11 11.14 -1.37 27.28
CA ALA A 11 9.73 -1.46 26.91
C ALA A 11 9.58 -2.18 25.55
N TRP A 12 9.07 -3.41 25.59
CA TRP A 12 8.39 -4.03 24.45
C TRP A 12 6.89 -3.89 24.67
N SER A 13 6.34 -2.77 24.22
CA SER A 13 4.91 -2.46 24.13
C SER A 13 4.88 -1.11 23.42
N ILE A 14 4.44 -0.95 22.17
CA ILE A 14 3.14 -1.29 21.58
C ILE A 14 3.35 -1.35 20.03
N GLY A 15 2.93 -2.43 19.36
CA GLY A 15 2.59 -2.40 17.91
C GLY A 15 3.74 -2.43 16.86
N GLY A 16 4.61 -3.44 16.90
CA GLY A 16 5.80 -3.57 16.02
C GLY A 16 5.56 -3.88 14.54
N VAL A 17 4.96 -2.95 13.79
CA VAL A 17 5.18 -2.73 12.32
C VAL A 17 5.32 -1.22 12.03
N GLY A 18 4.86 -0.33 12.93
CA GLY A 18 4.95 1.12 12.72
C GLY A 18 6.35 1.73 12.85
N ALA A 19 7.34 1.02 13.42
CA ALA A 19 8.66 1.58 13.69
C ALA A 19 9.77 1.17 12.71
N ILE A 20 9.57 0.13 11.87
CA ILE A 20 10.64 -0.33 10.96
C ILE A 20 10.60 0.40 9.61
N ALA A 21 9.44 0.91 9.17
CA ALA A 21 9.36 1.64 7.90
C ALA A 21 9.74 3.13 7.98
N ALA A 22 9.75 3.73 9.18
CA ALA A 22 9.96 5.18 9.31
C ALA A 22 11.44 5.61 9.40
N ALA A 23 12.37 4.70 9.71
CA ALA A 23 13.76 5.08 9.99
C ALA A 23 14.74 4.93 8.83
N ALA A 24 14.41 4.18 7.76
CA ALA A 24 15.39 3.85 6.71
C ALA A 24 15.08 4.40 5.30
N ILE A 25 13.85 4.86 5.03
CA ILE A 25 13.43 5.21 3.66
C ILE A 25 13.60 6.71 3.34
N GLY A 26 13.86 7.55 4.34
CA GLY A 26 14.00 9.01 4.17
C GLY A 26 15.34 9.50 3.61
N LEU A 27 16.37 8.66 3.46
CA LEU A 27 17.74 9.12 3.15
C LEU A 27 18.22 8.84 1.72
N SER A 28 17.49 8.08 0.90
CA SER A 28 17.93 7.77 -0.48
C SER A 28 17.41 8.74 -1.54
N TYR A 29 16.57 9.72 -1.17
CA TYR A 29 16.02 10.70 -2.13
C TYR A 29 16.80 12.02 -2.23
N LEU A 30 17.90 12.20 -1.47
CA LEU A 30 18.62 13.48 -1.36
C LEU A 30 20.03 13.51 -1.95
N ALA A 31 20.47 12.47 -2.67
CA ALA A 31 21.84 12.38 -3.17
C ALA A 31 21.94 12.16 -4.69
N GLU A 32 21.24 12.94 -5.52
CA GLU A 32 21.51 12.91 -6.97
C GLU A 32 21.10 14.24 -7.63
N ASN A 33 21.83 15.33 -7.38
CA ASN A 33 21.62 16.59 -8.11
C ASN A 33 22.91 17.43 -8.26
N ASN A 34 24.07 16.78 -8.39
CA ASN A 34 25.31 17.47 -8.73
C ASN A 34 26.14 16.65 -9.73
N GLN A 35 25.83 16.80 -11.02
CA GLN A 35 26.84 16.60 -12.06
C GLN A 35 26.64 17.61 -13.21
N PRO A 36 27.66 18.42 -13.56
CA PRO A 36 27.59 19.35 -14.69
C PRO A 36 27.83 18.65 -16.06
N SER A 37 27.20 19.24 -17.08
CA SER A 37 27.17 19.05 -18.55
C SER A 37 28.52 18.66 -19.21
N ASN A 38 28.71 17.92 -20.32
CA ASN A 38 27.91 17.54 -21.52
C ASN A 38 28.73 16.55 -22.47
N PRO A 39 28.36 16.14 -23.72
CA PRO A 39 28.01 14.77 -24.24
C PRO A 39 28.91 14.26 -25.46
N PRO A 40 28.63 13.23 -26.33
CA PRO A 40 27.39 12.48 -26.65
C PRO A 40 27.41 10.93 -26.74
N GLU A 41 26.18 10.40 -26.70
CA GLU A 41 25.55 9.09 -26.96
C GLU A 41 26.29 7.93 -27.68
N PRO A 42 25.80 6.70 -27.45
CA PRO A 42 24.98 6.06 -28.48
C PRO A 42 23.52 5.88 -28.05
N GLU A 43 22.65 6.07 -29.03
CA GLU A 43 21.19 6.03 -29.02
C GLU A 43 20.62 4.84 -28.22
N LEU A 44 19.82 5.11 -27.18
CA LEU A 44 18.89 4.12 -26.63
C LEU A 44 17.48 4.41 -27.14
N THR A 45 17.08 3.53 -28.03
CA THR A 45 15.79 3.39 -28.69
C THR A 45 14.58 3.55 -27.77
N LEU A 46 13.59 4.24 -28.31
CA LEU A 46 12.27 4.64 -27.79
C LEU A 46 11.30 3.51 -27.32
N ASN A 47 11.76 2.30 -26.95
CA ASN A 47 10.89 1.10 -26.96
C ASN A 47 10.77 0.25 -25.68
N ASN A 48 11.26 0.67 -24.50
CA ASN A 48 11.03 -0.18 -23.32
C ASN A 48 11.08 0.61 -22.01
N ILE A 49 9.92 0.96 -21.45
CA ILE A 49 9.80 1.32 -20.03
C ILE A 49 9.91 0.01 -19.22
N SER A 50 11.07 -0.64 -19.27
CA SER A 50 11.38 -1.75 -18.37
C SER A 50 11.80 -1.16 -17.03
N ILE A 51 10.92 -1.28 -16.03
CA ILE A 51 11.25 -0.99 -14.65
C ILE A 51 12.45 -1.88 -14.27
N SER A 52 13.53 -1.30 -13.74
CA SER A 52 14.70 -2.11 -13.36
C SER A 52 14.35 -3.03 -12.18
N PRO A 53 15.02 -4.19 -12.01
CA PRO A 53 14.75 -5.08 -10.88
C PRO A 53 14.92 -4.39 -9.51
N TRP A 54 15.85 -3.44 -9.41
CA TRP A 54 16.03 -2.58 -8.23
C TRP A 54 14.78 -1.73 -7.94
N GLN A 55 14.27 -1.03 -8.95
CA GLN A 55 13.07 -0.20 -8.82
C GLN A 55 11.85 -1.06 -8.48
N GLN A 56 11.69 -2.20 -9.13
CA GLN A 56 10.58 -3.13 -8.87
C GLN A 56 10.64 -3.66 -7.43
N GLY A 57 11.82 -4.09 -6.98
CA GLY A 57 12.01 -4.65 -5.65
C GLY A 57 11.76 -3.64 -4.52
N THR A 58 12.27 -2.41 -4.68
CA THR A 58 12.05 -1.34 -3.69
C THR A 58 10.59 -0.88 -3.65
N GLU A 59 9.93 -0.82 -4.80
CA GLU A 59 8.50 -0.50 -4.92
C GLU A 59 7.62 -1.58 -4.25
N LEU A 60 7.86 -2.86 -4.54
CA LEU A 60 7.13 -3.97 -3.89
C LEU A 60 7.37 -4.02 -2.38
N GLY A 61 8.60 -3.78 -1.93
CA GLY A 61 8.94 -3.74 -0.51
C GLY A 61 8.27 -2.58 0.20
N TRP A 62 8.18 -1.43 -0.47
CA TRP A 62 7.39 -0.31 0.01
C TRP A 62 5.91 -0.66 0.14
N GLN A 63 5.32 -1.28 -0.88
CA GLN A 63 3.92 -1.73 -0.85
C GLN A 63 3.67 -2.74 0.27
N ALA A 64 4.60 -3.67 0.51
CA ALA A 64 4.51 -4.64 1.58
C ALA A 64 4.46 -3.95 2.96
N ALA A 65 5.31 -2.94 3.17
CA ALA A 65 5.30 -2.14 4.39
C ALA A 65 3.99 -1.35 4.57
N VAL A 66 3.44 -0.80 3.50
CA VAL A 66 2.14 -0.09 3.50
C VAL A 66 0.99 -1.05 3.84
N ALA A 67 0.94 -2.21 3.18
CA ALA A 67 -0.06 -3.23 3.45
C ALA A 67 0.03 -3.71 4.92
N ALA A 68 1.24 -3.93 5.43
CA ALA A 68 1.47 -4.41 6.79
C ALA A 68 0.95 -3.43 7.87
N GLN A 69 0.89 -2.14 7.59
CA GLN A 69 0.37 -1.15 8.54
C GLN A 69 -1.15 -1.30 8.77
N THR A 70 -1.88 -1.83 7.80
CA THR A 70 -3.34 -1.96 7.86
C THR A 70 -3.83 -3.39 7.90
N ALA A 71 -2.92 -4.36 7.81
CA ALA A 71 -3.25 -5.77 7.81
C ALA A 71 -3.81 -6.22 9.17
N GLN A 72 -4.97 -6.88 9.12
CA GLN A 72 -5.67 -7.38 10.31
C GLN A 72 -6.10 -8.83 10.16
N THR A 73 -6.46 -9.22 8.95
CA THR A 73 -6.99 -10.55 8.64
C THR A 73 -5.91 -11.46 8.08
N GLN A 74 -6.20 -12.76 8.07
CA GLN A 74 -5.33 -13.76 7.44
C GLN A 74 -5.04 -13.41 5.97
N ALA A 75 -6.05 -12.95 5.22
CA ALA A 75 -5.90 -12.52 3.84
C ALA A 75 -4.96 -11.30 3.70
N ASP A 76 -5.09 -10.32 4.60
CA ASP A 76 -4.19 -9.15 4.56
C ASP A 76 -2.73 -9.55 4.81
N TRP A 77 -2.48 -10.44 5.78
CA TRP A 77 -1.12 -10.89 6.08
C TRP A 77 -0.53 -11.78 4.98
N GLN A 78 -1.34 -12.59 4.30
CA GLN A 78 -0.92 -13.31 3.10
C GLN A 78 -0.48 -12.36 2.00
N ARG A 79 -1.22 -11.27 1.78
CA ARG A 79 -0.83 -10.24 0.82
C ARG A 79 0.49 -9.57 1.18
N VAL A 80 0.68 -9.21 2.46
CA VAL A 80 1.94 -8.63 2.94
C VAL A 80 3.11 -9.57 2.65
N ILE A 81 2.96 -10.87 2.93
CA ILE A 81 3.98 -11.88 2.65
C ILE A 81 4.27 -11.96 1.16
N ALA A 82 3.25 -12.02 0.31
CA ALA A 82 3.42 -12.09 -1.14
C ALA A 82 4.15 -10.86 -1.71
N LEU A 83 3.86 -9.65 -1.18
CA LEU A 83 4.57 -8.43 -1.57
C LEU A 83 6.04 -8.46 -1.14
N TRP A 84 6.34 -8.93 0.07
CA TRP A 84 7.73 -9.11 0.50
C TRP A 84 8.47 -10.15 -0.36
N GLU A 85 7.83 -11.26 -0.72
CA GLU A 85 8.40 -12.28 -1.60
C GLU A 85 8.74 -11.71 -2.98
N GLY A 86 7.80 -11.00 -3.60
CA GLY A 86 8.04 -10.34 -4.89
C GLY A 86 9.15 -9.31 -4.81
N ALA A 87 9.22 -8.54 -3.72
CA ALA A 87 10.27 -7.56 -3.49
C ALA A 87 11.66 -8.23 -3.40
N ILE A 88 11.77 -9.29 -2.60
CA ILE A 88 13.01 -10.06 -2.44
C ILE A 88 13.45 -10.63 -3.80
N ALA A 89 12.54 -11.27 -4.54
CA ALA A 89 12.84 -11.88 -5.82
C ALA A 89 13.36 -10.84 -6.84
N ALA A 90 12.74 -9.66 -6.91
CA ALA A 90 13.19 -8.59 -7.80
C ALA A 90 14.57 -8.03 -7.41
N LEU A 91 14.84 -7.85 -6.12
CA LEU A 91 16.15 -7.38 -5.63
C LEU A 91 17.27 -8.41 -5.87
N GLU A 92 16.96 -9.70 -5.78
CA GLU A 92 17.91 -10.79 -6.07
C GLU A 92 18.30 -10.86 -7.56
N LEU A 93 17.45 -10.34 -8.45
CA LEU A 93 17.69 -10.28 -9.90
C LEU A 93 18.51 -9.07 -10.35
N VAL A 94 18.90 -8.17 -9.44
CA VAL A 94 19.75 -7.03 -9.79
C VAL A 94 21.13 -7.53 -10.26
N PRO A 95 21.60 -7.14 -11.45
CA PRO A 95 22.90 -7.57 -11.97
C PRO A 95 24.07 -7.14 -11.07
N THR A 96 25.13 -7.94 -11.01
CA THR A 96 26.30 -7.66 -10.15
C THR A 96 27.10 -6.42 -10.55
N ASP A 97 26.96 -5.98 -11.80
CA ASP A 97 27.55 -4.76 -12.37
C ASP A 97 26.64 -3.53 -12.24
N ASP A 98 25.39 -3.70 -11.77
CA ASP A 98 24.50 -2.58 -11.46
C ASP A 98 25.02 -1.80 -10.23
N PRO A 99 25.06 -0.46 -10.27
CA PRO A 99 25.52 0.35 -9.14
C PRO A 99 24.71 0.11 -7.84
N ASN A 100 23.46 -0.37 -7.95
CA ASN A 100 22.60 -0.65 -6.80
C ASN A 100 22.76 -2.08 -6.26
N TYR A 101 23.59 -2.94 -6.86
CA TYR A 101 23.68 -4.35 -6.49
C TYR A 101 23.88 -4.58 -4.99
N ALA A 102 24.88 -3.93 -4.40
CA ALA A 102 25.17 -4.09 -2.98
C ALA A 102 23.99 -3.66 -2.09
N GLN A 103 23.30 -2.58 -2.47
CA GLN A 103 22.13 -2.09 -1.76
C GLN A 103 20.92 -3.01 -1.95
N ALA A 104 20.75 -3.59 -3.14
CA ALA A 104 19.70 -4.55 -3.46
C ALA A 104 19.81 -5.80 -2.60
N GLN A 105 21.01 -6.38 -2.51
CA GLN A 105 21.25 -7.57 -1.68
C GLN A 105 21.03 -7.28 -0.19
N ALA A 106 21.45 -6.11 0.30
CA ALA A 106 21.19 -5.70 1.68
C ALA A 106 19.69 -5.55 1.97
N LYS A 107 18.92 -4.95 1.06
CA LYS A 107 17.46 -4.82 1.20
C LYS A 107 16.73 -6.16 1.10
N ALA A 108 17.18 -7.08 0.26
CA ALA A 108 16.60 -8.42 0.18
C ALA A 108 16.67 -9.14 1.54
N GLU A 109 17.79 -9.02 2.25
CA GLU A 109 17.93 -9.58 3.61
C GLU A 109 16.99 -8.91 4.63
N GLU A 110 16.91 -7.58 4.62
CA GLU A 110 15.95 -6.83 5.46
C GLU A 110 14.51 -7.31 5.21
N TYR A 111 14.14 -7.50 3.95
CA TYR A 111 12.80 -7.89 3.54
C TYR A 111 12.47 -9.33 3.93
N ARG A 112 13.45 -10.25 3.96
CA ARG A 112 13.27 -11.60 4.51
C ARG A 112 12.87 -11.55 5.99
N GLY A 113 13.49 -10.66 6.77
CA GLY A 113 13.11 -10.41 8.17
C GLY A 113 11.67 -9.88 8.30
N ASN A 114 11.30 -8.91 7.47
CA ASN A 114 9.94 -8.37 7.46
C ASN A 114 8.89 -9.41 7.05
N ARG A 115 9.21 -10.27 6.08
CA ARG A 115 8.37 -11.40 5.66
C ARG A 115 8.15 -12.39 6.81
N ALA A 116 9.19 -12.72 7.56
CA ALA A 116 9.08 -13.62 8.71
C ALA A 116 8.12 -13.05 9.77
N ILE A 117 8.24 -11.75 10.08
CA ILE A 117 7.30 -11.05 10.99
C ILE A 117 5.87 -11.12 10.46
N ALA A 118 5.67 -10.93 9.15
CA ALA A 118 4.34 -11.06 8.54
C ALA A 118 3.79 -12.49 8.65
N GLY A 119 4.64 -13.51 8.54
CA GLY A 119 4.29 -14.92 8.78
C GLY A 119 3.82 -15.18 10.22
N ASP A 120 4.51 -14.64 11.21
CA ASP A 120 4.10 -14.75 12.62
C ASP A 120 2.76 -14.07 12.89
N ARG A 121 2.47 -12.99 12.18
CA ARG A 121 1.19 -12.26 12.29
C ARG A 121 0.07 -12.98 11.57
N LEU A 122 0.35 -13.60 10.43
CA LEU A 122 -0.58 -14.45 9.71
C LEU A 122 -1.12 -15.56 10.61
N ALA A 123 -0.23 -16.24 11.35
CA ALA A 123 -0.61 -17.33 12.26
C ALA A 123 -1.52 -16.87 13.42
N LYS A 124 -1.57 -15.57 13.73
CA LYS A 124 -2.36 -14.97 14.81
C LYS A 124 -3.61 -14.25 14.33
N ALA A 125 -3.77 -14.11 13.01
CA ALA A 125 -4.84 -13.31 12.43
C ALA A 125 -6.12 -14.13 12.27
N SER A 126 -7.26 -13.47 12.45
CA SER A 126 -8.56 -14.07 12.19
C SER A 126 -8.85 -14.17 10.69
N PRO A 127 -9.60 -15.18 10.23
CA PRO A 127 -10.14 -15.20 8.87
C PRO A 127 -11.03 -13.97 8.64
N ALA A 128 -11.02 -13.43 7.42
CA ALA A 128 -11.83 -12.26 7.08
C ALA A 128 -13.33 -12.60 7.22
N LEU A 129 -14.09 -11.73 7.91
CA LEU A 129 -15.56 -11.80 7.91
C LEU A 129 -16.05 -11.37 6.53
N GLY A 130 -16.80 -12.25 5.88
CA GLY A 130 -17.30 -12.05 4.52
C GLY A 130 -18.36 -10.95 4.42
N LEU A 131 -18.37 -10.34 3.23
CA LEU A 131 -19.44 -9.54 2.60
C LEU A 131 -20.14 -8.55 3.54
N ALA A 132 -19.46 -7.42 3.77
CA ALA A 132 -20.02 -6.34 4.55
C ALA A 132 -21.10 -5.61 3.73
N ALA A 133 -22.36 -5.87 4.07
CA ALA A 133 -23.47 -4.96 3.76
C ALA A 133 -23.04 -3.51 4.05
N ALA A 134 -23.57 -2.52 3.34
CA ALA A 134 -23.14 -1.12 3.45
C ALA A 134 -23.05 -0.61 4.91
N SER A 135 -23.94 -1.07 5.80
CA SER A 135 -23.91 -0.75 7.24
C SER A 135 -22.72 -1.37 7.99
N ASP A 136 -22.29 -2.57 7.62
CA ASP A 136 -21.13 -3.21 8.24
C ASP A 136 -19.83 -2.63 7.69
N LEU A 137 -19.81 -2.25 6.40
CA LEU A 137 -18.69 -1.50 5.82
C LEU A 137 -18.55 -0.13 6.49
N GLN A 138 -19.67 0.57 6.73
CA GLN A 138 -19.68 1.82 7.50
C GLN A 138 -19.07 1.63 8.90
N LYS A 139 -19.53 0.62 9.66
CA LYS A 139 -18.99 0.32 11.00
C LYS A 139 -17.49 -0.01 10.95
N ALA A 140 -17.07 -0.81 9.96
CA ALA A 140 -15.68 -1.21 9.79
C ALA A 140 -14.78 0.00 9.46
N LEU A 141 -15.21 0.87 8.54
CA LEU A 141 -14.49 2.09 8.18
C LEU A 141 -14.44 3.10 9.34
N ALA A 142 -15.47 3.17 10.17
CA ALA A 142 -15.50 4.00 11.37
C ALA A 142 -14.58 3.47 12.48
N SER A 143 -14.40 2.15 12.59
CA SER A 143 -13.66 1.50 13.68
C SER A 143 -12.17 1.29 13.39
N THR A 144 -11.75 1.46 12.13
CA THR A 144 -10.36 1.25 11.72
C THR A 144 -9.57 2.56 11.76
N LYS A 145 -8.25 2.52 12.02
CA LYS A 145 -7.34 3.65 11.76
C LYS A 145 -6.69 3.55 10.36
N PRO A 146 -6.62 4.64 9.58
CA PRO A 146 -7.29 5.93 9.83
C PRO A 146 -8.82 5.81 9.70
N ALA A 147 -9.55 6.46 10.61
CA ALA A 147 -11.00 6.32 10.73
C ALA A 147 -11.73 7.28 9.78
N PHE A 148 -12.88 6.81 9.29
CA PHE A 148 -13.85 7.64 8.59
C PHE A 148 -14.92 8.13 9.56
N THR A 149 -15.16 9.43 9.54
CA THR A 149 -16.29 10.04 10.23
C THR A 149 -17.45 10.14 9.27
N PHE A 150 -18.59 9.53 9.62
CA PHE A 150 -19.81 9.57 8.83
C PHE A 150 -20.76 10.64 9.35
N ALA A 151 -21.40 11.36 8.43
CA ALA A 151 -22.42 12.33 8.82
C ALA A 151 -23.64 11.61 9.44
N PRO A 152 -24.20 12.12 10.55
CA PRO A 152 -25.41 11.54 11.14
C PRO A 152 -26.61 11.75 10.21
N GLY A 153 -27.30 10.67 9.85
CA GLY A 153 -28.51 10.70 9.04
C GLY A 153 -28.66 9.49 8.12
N SER A 154 -29.85 9.31 7.55
CA SER A 154 -30.18 8.23 6.58
C SER A 154 -30.03 8.67 5.12
N ALA A 155 -29.23 9.72 4.87
CA ALA A 155 -29.02 10.23 3.52
C ALA A 155 -28.35 9.16 2.66
N SER A 156 -28.87 8.93 1.45
CA SER A 156 -28.27 8.07 0.43
C SER A 156 -27.70 8.95 -0.69
N PRO A 157 -26.39 8.86 -1.00
CA PRO A 157 -25.39 8.00 -0.36
C PRO A 157 -25.00 8.48 1.04
N ILE A 158 -24.71 7.52 1.94
CA ILE A 158 -24.09 7.81 3.23
C ILE A 158 -22.64 8.19 2.96
N ARG A 159 -22.23 9.38 3.42
CA ARG A 159 -20.87 9.90 3.19
C ARG A 159 -20.02 9.84 4.45
N GLY A 160 -18.84 9.25 4.32
CA GLY A 160 -17.77 9.26 5.31
C GLY A 160 -16.58 10.05 4.81
N ARG A 161 -15.91 10.79 5.67
CA ARG A 161 -14.68 11.51 5.32
C ARG A 161 -13.56 11.15 6.29
N SER A 162 -12.35 11.00 5.77
CA SER A 162 -11.17 10.85 6.61
C SER A 162 -10.86 12.14 7.36
N THR A 163 -10.26 12.02 8.55
CA THR A 163 -9.95 13.19 9.39
C THR A 163 -8.94 14.15 8.76
N ASP A 164 -8.09 13.65 7.87
CA ASP A 164 -7.10 14.43 7.12
C ASP A 164 -7.64 15.00 5.79
N GLY A 165 -8.89 14.69 5.43
CA GLY A 165 -9.53 15.13 4.19
C GLY A 165 -9.00 14.48 2.92
N LEU A 166 -8.09 13.50 3.02
CA LEU A 166 -7.46 12.84 1.88
C LEU A 166 -8.31 11.73 1.25
N ALA A 167 -9.42 11.36 1.88
CA ALA A 167 -10.34 10.35 1.38
C ALA A 167 -11.79 10.67 1.75
N THR A 168 -12.71 10.40 0.82
CA THR A 168 -14.15 10.40 1.05
C THR A 168 -14.72 9.07 0.59
N VAL A 169 -15.59 8.45 1.38
CA VAL A 169 -16.32 7.24 1.01
C VAL A 169 -17.79 7.58 0.86
N GLU A 170 -18.40 7.10 -0.22
CA GLU A 170 -19.83 7.15 -0.48
C GLU A 170 -20.40 5.73 -0.49
N LEU A 171 -21.41 5.48 0.34
CA LEU A 171 -22.10 4.19 0.44
C LEU A 171 -23.54 4.36 -0.06
N ALA A 172 -23.90 3.69 -1.15
CA ALA A 172 -25.21 3.78 -1.78
C ALA A 172 -25.70 2.39 -2.22
N GLY A 173 -26.59 1.78 -1.42
CA GLY A 173 -27.09 0.43 -1.68
C GLY A 173 -25.95 -0.58 -1.77
N GLU A 174 -25.86 -1.26 -2.90
CA GLU A 174 -24.81 -2.26 -3.23
C GLU A 174 -23.52 -1.64 -3.77
N ARG A 175 -23.39 -0.31 -3.73
CA ARG A 175 -22.20 0.40 -4.24
C ARG A 175 -21.50 1.13 -3.12
N ALA A 176 -20.22 0.82 -2.97
CA ALA A 176 -19.31 1.62 -2.17
C ALA A 176 -18.30 2.29 -3.11
N THR A 177 -18.11 3.60 -2.97
CA THR A 177 -17.14 4.35 -3.76
C THR A 177 -16.19 5.11 -2.85
N LEU A 178 -14.89 4.89 -3.01
CA LEU A 178 -13.85 5.73 -2.44
C LEU A 178 -13.45 6.80 -3.45
N LEU A 179 -13.36 8.04 -2.99
CA LEU A 179 -12.90 9.20 -3.72
C LEU A 179 -11.60 9.72 -3.08
N LEU A 180 -10.54 9.79 -3.88
CA LEU A 180 -9.23 10.29 -3.48
C LEU A 180 -8.93 11.56 -4.29
N PRO A 181 -8.81 12.74 -3.64
CA PRO A 181 -8.44 13.97 -4.32
C PRO A 181 -7.07 13.84 -4.99
N ARG A 182 -6.92 14.38 -6.20
CA ARG A 182 -5.64 14.51 -6.91
C ARG A 182 -5.23 15.97 -6.90
N GLY A 183 -3.93 16.24 -6.79
CA GLY A 183 -3.41 17.60 -6.91
C GLY A 183 -3.59 18.15 -8.33
N GLU A 184 -3.50 19.47 -8.48
CA GLU A 184 -3.44 20.12 -9.79
C GLU A 184 -2.34 19.45 -10.64
N ASN A 185 -2.69 19.01 -11.85
CA ASN A 185 -1.87 18.20 -12.78
C ASN A 185 -1.89 16.68 -12.58
N GLY A 186 -2.81 16.13 -11.79
CA GLY A 186 -2.94 14.68 -11.66
C GLY A 186 -1.76 14.04 -10.92
N ALA A 187 -1.19 14.77 -9.96
CA ALA A 187 -0.09 14.30 -9.11
C ALA A 187 -0.35 12.88 -8.57
N ALA A 188 0.73 12.11 -8.40
CA ALA A 188 0.69 10.76 -7.84
C ALA A 188 -0.02 10.77 -6.48
N LEU A 189 -0.70 9.67 -6.15
CA LEU A 189 -1.35 9.55 -4.85
C LEU A 189 -0.30 9.63 -3.75
N THR A 190 -0.63 10.34 -2.67
CA THR A 190 0.20 10.33 -1.48
C THR A 190 0.16 8.95 -0.81
N MET A 191 1.15 8.68 0.06
CA MET A 191 1.20 7.50 0.91
C MET A 191 -0.13 7.21 1.61
N ALA A 192 -0.69 8.23 2.24
CA ALA A 192 -1.93 8.13 3.00
C ALA A 192 -3.10 7.75 2.08
N GLN A 193 -3.15 8.29 0.87
CA GLN A 193 -4.20 7.96 -0.10
C GLN A 193 -4.12 6.52 -0.62
N VAL A 194 -2.90 5.99 -0.81
CA VAL A 194 -2.71 4.56 -1.13
C VAL A 194 -3.15 3.68 0.04
N VAL A 195 -2.86 4.08 1.28
CA VAL A 195 -3.35 3.40 2.50
C VAL A 195 -4.88 3.39 2.53
N TYR A 196 -5.54 4.52 2.25
CA TYR A 196 -7.00 4.60 2.17
C TYR A 196 -7.58 3.70 1.08
N ALA A 197 -6.99 3.71 -0.13
CA ALA A 197 -7.38 2.84 -1.24
C ALA A 197 -7.32 1.36 -0.84
N ASN A 198 -6.16 0.94 -0.34
CA ASN A 198 -5.95 -0.44 0.04
C ASN A 198 -6.92 -0.88 1.14
N ARG A 199 -7.11 -0.04 2.16
CA ARG A 199 -7.99 -0.35 3.28
C ARG A 199 -9.45 -0.44 2.85
N PHE A 200 -9.90 0.47 2.01
CA PHE A 200 -11.25 0.47 1.49
C PHE A 200 -11.54 -0.82 0.70
N VAL A 201 -10.67 -1.20 -0.22
CA VAL A 201 -10.86 -2.43 -1.01
C VAL A 201 -10.77 -3.68 -0.13
N ALA A 202 -9.86 -3.73 0.85
CA ALA A 202 -9.77 -4.84 1.80
C ALA A 202 -11.06 -5.06 2.61
N LEU A 203 -11.77 -3.97 2.94
CA LEU A 203 -13.04 -4.05 3.66
C LEU A 203 -14.24 -4.31 2.75
N ALA A 204 -14.25 -3.73 1.55
CA ALA A 204 -15.41 -3.77 0.65
C ALA A 204 -15.39 -4.99 -0.30
N ALA A 205 -14.21 -5.44 -0.74
CA ALA A 205 -14.01 -6.58 -1.61
C ALA A 205 -12.70 -7.32 -1.22
N PRO A 206 -12.71 -8.08 -0.10
CA PRO A 206 -11.51 -8.73 0.42
C PRO A 206 -10.85 -9.68 -0.59
N GLU A 207 -11.66 -10.34 -1.43
CA GLU A 207 -11.15 -11.22 -2.49
C GLU A 207 -10.34 -10.45 -3.55
N ALA A 208 -10.83 -9.30 -3.99
CA ALA A 208 -10.12 -8.43 -4.92
C ALA A 208 -8.90 -7.78 -4.26
N ALA A 209 -8.99 -7.45 -2.96
CA ALA A 209 -7.87 -6.97 -2.18
C ALA A 209 -6.77 -8.03 -2.02
N ALA A 210 -7.09 -9.32 -2.04
CA ALA A 210 -6.05 -10.36 -2.00
C ALA A 210 -5.28 -10.48 -3.31
N GLN A 211 -5.76 -9.87 -4.41
CA GLN A 211 -5.16 -10.05 -5.73
C GLN A 211 -3.98 -9.10 -6.00
N PRO A 212 -2.91 -9.57 -6.66
CA PRO A 212 -1.76 -8.75 -7.02
C PRO A 212 -2.10 -7.66 -8.05
N TRP A 213 -3.05 -7.91 -8.97
CA TRP A 213 -3.41 -6.97 -10.04
C TRP A 213 -3.99 -5.64 -9.54
N LEU A 214 -4.53 -5.59 -8.32
CA LEU A 214 -5.14 -4.38 -7.77
C LEU A 214 -4.14 -3.21 -7.68
N LEU A 215 -2.88 -3.51 -7.36
CA LEU A 215 -1.83 -2.51 -7.21
C LEU A 215 -1.38 -1.99 -8.58
N ASP A 216 -1.23 -2.87 -9.55
CA ASP A 216 -0.95 -2.51 -10.93
C ASP A 216 -2.08 -1.65 -11.51
N ALA A 217 -3.33 -1.97 -11.17
CA ALA A 217 -4.50 -1.20 -11.54
C ALA A 217 -4.50 0.21 -10.91
N LEU A 218 -4.14 0.34 -9.64
CA LEU A 218 -3.99 1.66 -8.99
C LEU A 218 -2.83 2.46 -9.57
N GLY A 219 -1.69 1.83 -9.83
CA GLY A 219 -0.52 2.47 -10.42
C GLY A 219 -0.78 2.92 -11.86
N ALA A 220 -1.42 2.09 -12.67
CA ALA A 220 -1.85 2.44 -14.02
C ALA A 220 -2.84 3.61 -13.99
N ALA A 221 -3.87 3.55 -13.13
CA ALA A 221 -4.84 4.63 -12.97
C ALA A 221 -4.17 5.97 -12.61
N GLN A 222 -3.18 5.96 -11.71
CA GLN A 222 -2.41 7.16 -11.36
C GLN A 222 -1.65 7.74 -12.55
N ARG A 223 -1.10 6.89 -13.41
CA ARG A 223 -0.40 7.31 -14.63
C ARG A 223 -1.37 7.64 -15.78
N ASN A 224 -2.67 7.71 -15.52
CA ASN A 224 -3.74 7.85 -16.51
C ASN A 224 -3.67 6.77 -17.60
N GLN A 225 -3.16 5.59 -17.25
CA GLN A 225 -3.14 4.38 -18.08
C GLN A 225 -4.36 3.52 -17.77
N SER A 226 -4.78 2.71 -18.73
CA SER A 226 -5.86 1.74 -18.53
C SER A 226 -5.48 0.73 -17.45
N PRO A 227 -6.23 0.64 -16.34
CA PRO A 227 -5.95 -0.31 -15.28
C PRO A 227 -6.12 -1.76 -15.76
N PRO A 228 -5.15 -2.66 -15.55
CA PRO A 228 -5.31 -4.08 -15.86
C PRO A 228 -6.26 -4.75 -14.85
N ILE A 229 -7.57 -4.56 -15.03
CA ILE A 229 -8.62 -5.15 -14.20
C ILE A 229 -9.19 -6.38 -14.95
N PRO A 230 -9.19 -7.58 -14.34
CA PRO A 230 -9.81 -8.75 -14.93
C PRO A 230 -11.32 -8.56 -15.19
N ALA A 231 -11.82 -9.13 -16.27
CA ALA A 231 -13.25 -9.15 -16.55
C ALA A 231 -13.99 -9.87 -15.41
N GLY A 232 -15.00 -9.21 -14.84
CA GLY A 232 -15.80 -9.73 -13.72
C GLY A 232 -15.27 -9.42 -12.32
N ALA A 233 -14.17 -8.67 -12.19
CA ALA A 233 -13.75 -8.18 -10.88
C ALA A 233 -14.82 -7.26 -10.25
N PRO A 234 -15.10 -7.36 -8.94
CA PRO A 234 -16.11 -6.52 -8.27
C PRO A 234 -15.64 -5.07 -8.07
N VAL A 235 -14.46 -4.70 -8.56
CA VAL A 235 -13.81 -3.40 -8.37
C VAL A 235 -13.61 -2.72 -9.71
N THR A 236 -14.00 -1.46 -9.79
CA THR A 236 -13.69 -0.54 -10.90
C THR A 236 -12.83 0.60 -10.38
N ILE A 237 -11.77 0.94 -11.11
CA ILE A 237 -10.91 2.08 -10.79
C ILE A 237 -10.98 3.06 -11.96
N SER A 238 -11.18 4.34 -11.65
CA SER A 238 -11.21 5.40 -12.66
C SER A 238 -10.45 6.62 -12.16
N ALA A 239 -9.70 7.25 -13.05
CA ALA A 239 -8.88 8.39 -12.74
C ALA A 239 -9.35 9.59 -13.57
N GLY A 240 -9.94 10.58 -12.89
CA GLY A 240 -10.23 11.90 -13.45
C GLY A 240 -9.05 12.86 -13.24
N SER A 241 -9.23 14.10 -13.71
CA SER A 241 -8.25 15.18 -13.55
C SER A 241 -8.04 15.60 -12.09
N GLU A 242 -9.11 15.55 -11.28
CA GLU A 242 -9.12 16.05 -9.90
C GLU A 242 -9.34 14.94 -8.85
N THR A 243 -9.81 13.77 -9.27
CA THR A 243 -10.15 12.68 -8.35
C THR A 243 -9.85 11.33 -8.95
N LEU A 244 -9.35 10.41 -8.12
CA LEU A 244 -9.32 8.99 -8.41
C LEU A 244 -10.47 8.33 -7.65
N SER A 245 -11.31 7.57 -8.36
CA SER A 245 -12.41 6.82 -7.79
C SER A 245 -12.14 5.33 -7.83
N ILE A 246 -12.49 4.65 -6.72
CA ILE A 246 -12.51 3.20 -6.63
C ILE A 246 -13.92 2.80 -6.23
N THR A 247 -14.63 2.13 -7.13
CA THR A 247 -16.00 1.66 -6.87
C THR A 247 -15.98 0.15 -6.71
N VAL A 248 -16.63 -0.32 -5.66
CA VAL A 248 -16.82 -1.75 -5.37
C VAL A 248 -18.32 -2.04 -5.38
N ILE A 249 -18.70 -3.11 -6.10
CA ILE A 249 -20.03 -3.70 -5.97
C ILE A 249 -20.00 -4.63 -4.76
N THR A 250 -20.74 -4.29 -3.71
CA THR A 250 -20.92 -5.15 -2.54
C THR A 250 -22.09 -6.09 -2.83
N GLU A 251 -21.89 -7.42 -2.75
CA GLU A 251 -22.99 -8.38 -2.92
C GLU A 251 -24.10 -8.16 -1.86
N PRO A 252 -25.37 -8.47 -2.19
CA PRO A 252 -26.53 -8.26 -1.31
C PRO A 252 -26.52 -9.13 -0.03
#